data_AF-A0A2P5VV25-F1
#
_entry.id   AF-A0A2P5VV25-F1
#
_cell.length_a   1.000
_cell.length_b   1.000
_cell.length_c   1.000
_cell.angle_alpha   90.00
_cell.angle_beta   90.00
_cell.angle_gamma   90.00
#
_symmetry.space_group_name_H-M   'P 1'
#
loop_
_entity.id
_entity.type
_entity.pdbx_description
1 polymer ?
#
loop_
_entity_poly.entity_id
_entity_poly.type
_entity_poly.pdbx_seq_one_letter_code
_entity_poly.pdbx_strand_id
1 'polypeptide(L)'
;MAKLSCDFRYLLIPAAFVFIYIQMRLFTTQSEYADRMAEAVDAEHHCTSQMRLLIDQISMQQEQIVALEEGKKRKDQECTQFKTLVNDLEKKALQRVIDKTQVRDMGSILIHYLYKLPRVIIETIFGFRYQSSVASKYPLFVSQDGSDPRVKTKALSYKELTYMQHIDYDPVHTDRPGELIAYYKIARHYKWALDELFYKHNFDRVIILEDDMEIAPDFFDYFEAAAALLDKDKSIMAVSSWNDNGQKQFVYDPYALYRSDFFPGLGWMLTRSFTYWDDWLRLKENHKGRQFLRPEVCRTYNFGEHGSSMGQFFEKYLAPIKMNDVKVDWKSQDLSYLTEEKYAQYFADILKAAKPVPGTDPALMASNIEGDIRIQYRDQSDFEYIAQQFGVFEEWKDGVPRTAYKGVVVFRYHPPRRVFLVGPDSLQQLGIENA
;
A
#
# COMPACT_ATOMS: atom_id res chain seq x y z
N MET A 1 -47.46 -33.64 92.39
CA MET A 1 -46.00 -33.84 92.34
C MET A 1 -45.38 -32.71 91.54
N ALA A 2 -44.27 -32.18 92.05
CA ALA A 2 -43.77 -30.85 91.74
C ALA A 2 -43.10 -30.71 90.35
N LYS A 3 -43.36 -29.53 89.76
CA LYS A 3 -42.59 -28.71 88.81
C LYS A 3 -41.57 -29.41 87.89
N LEU A 4 -41.73 -29.21 86.59
CA LEU A 4 -40.68 -28.61 85.76
C LEU A 4 -41.34 -27.86 84.58
N SER A 5 -41.60 -26.56 84.78
CA SER A 5 -41.95 -25.64 83.68
C SER A 5 -40.65 -25.29 82.96
N CYS A 6 -40.23 -26.14 82.01
CA CYS A 6 -39.10 -25.84 81.13
C CYS A 6 -39.57 -24.82 80.09
N ASP A 7 -39.30 -23.54 80.33
CA ASP A 7 -39.63 -22.45 79.41
C ASP A 7 -38.71 -22.55 78.18
N PHE A 8 -39.29 -22.84 77.01
CA PHE A 8 -38.59 -23.07 75.73
C PHE A 8 -37.64 -21.93 75.33
N ARG A 9 -37.79 -20.74 75.92
CA ARG A 9 -36.89 -19.59 75.72
C ARG A 9 -35.46 -19.86 76.23
N TYR A 10 -35.28 -20.69 77.25
CA TYR A 10 -33.94 -21.06 77.73
C TYR A 10 -33.20 -22.04 76.80
N LEU A 11 -33.90 -22.71 75.88
CA LEU A 11 -33.28 -23.58 74.85
C LEU A 11 -32.81 -22.79 73.61
N LEU A 12 -33.35 -21.60 73.36
CA LEU A 12 -32.96 -20.76 72.22
C LEU A 12 -31.57 -20.15 72.38
N ILE A 13 -31.17 -19.83 73.61
CA ILE A 13 -29.85 -19.27 73.92
C ILE A 13 -28.71 -20.25 73.53
N PRO A 14 -28.68 -21.51 74.01
CA PRO A 14 -27.65 -22.45 73.61
C PRO A 14 -27.69 -22.78 72.12
N ALA A 15 -28.89 -22.83 71.50
CA ALA A 15 -29.01 -23.03 70.05
C ALA A 15 -28.38 -21.88 69.24
N ALA A 16 -28.57 -20.63 69.68
CA ALA A 16 -27.93 -19.46 69.05
C ALA A 16 -26.40 -19.49 69.20
N PHE A 17 -25.87 -19.89 70.37
CA PHE A 17 -24.43 -20.06 70.55
C PHE A 17 -23.86 -21.15 69.65
N VAL A 18 -24.55 -22.29 69.51
CA VAL A 18 -24.14 -23.37 68.59
C VAL A 18 -24.16 -22.88 67.14
N PHE A 19 -25.19 -22.14 66.73
CA PHE A 19 -25.28 -21.58 65.39
C PHE A 19 -24.14 -20.59 65.09
N ILE A 20 -23.86 -19.66 66.00
CA ILE A 20 -22.75 -18.70 65.87
C ILE A 20 -21.41 -19.43 65.81
N TYR A 21 -21.21 -20.45 66.65
CA TYR A 21 -20.00 -21.27 66.63
C TYR A 21 -19.81 -21.99 65.29
N ILE A 22 -20.87 -22.58 64.73
CA ILE A 22 -20.83 -23.23 63.41
C ILE A 22 -20.51 -22.21 62.32
N GLN A 23 -21.14 -21.03 62.33
CA GLN A 23 -20.88 -19.97 61.34
C GLN A 23 -19.44 -19.47 61.42
N MET A 24 -18.90 -19.25 62.64
CA MET A 24 -17.50 -18.87 62.81
C MET A 24 -16.56 -19.93 62.24
N ARG A 25 -16.78 -21.22 62.54
CA ARG A 25 -15.95 -22.31 62.03
C ARG A 25 -16.02 -22.42 60.50
N LEU A 26 -17.19 -22.24 59.92
CA LEU A 26 -17.39 -22.25 58.47
C LEU A 26 -16.62 -21.09 57.80
N PHE A 27 -16.72 -19.88 58.36
CA PHE A 27 -16.00 -18.72 57.85
C PHE A 27 -14.48 -18.90 57.97
N THR A 28 -13.98 -19.43 59.10
CA THR A 28 -12.54 -19.69 59.26
C THR A 28 -12.05 -20.69 58.21
N THR A 29 -12.81 -21.76 57.99
CA THR A 29 -12.47 -22.78 57.00
C THR A 29 -12.50 -22.21 55.58
N GLN A 30 -13.50 -21.39 55.24
CA GLN A 30 -13.58 -20.75 53.92
C GLN A 30 -12.43 -19.77 53.68
N SER A 31 -12.05 -18.99 54.69
CA SER A 31 -10.91 -18.07 54.60
C SER A 31 -9.61 -18.83 54.34
N GLU A 32 -9.35 -19.92 55.06
CA GLU A 32 -8.14 -20.72 54.90
C GLU A 32 -8.06 -21.37 53.50
N TYR A 33 -9.20 -21.78 52.93
CA TYR A 33 -9.26 -22.27 51.54
C TYR A 33 -9.01 -21.16 50.52
N ALA A 34 -9.52 -19.94 50.75
CA ALA A 34 -9.30 -18.80 49.86
C ALA A 34 -7.83 -18.39 49.84
N ASP A 35 -7.17 -18.34 51.01
CA ASP A 35 -5.75 -18.00 51.12
C ASP A 35 -4.87 -19.04 50.40
N ARG A 36 -5.16 -20.34 50.58
CA ARG A 36 -4.45 -21.42 49.87
C ARG A 36 -4.66 -21.39 48.35
N MET A 37 -5.83 -20.99 47.89
CA MET A 37 -6.09 -20.80 46.45
C MET A 37 -5.31 -19.60 45.90
N ALA A 38 -5.23 -18.50 46.63
CA ALA A 38 -4.45 -17.33 46.23
C ALA A 38 -2.95 -17.65 46.11
N GLU A 39 -2.38 -18.36 47.10
CA GLU A 39 -0.98 -18.82 47.04
C GLU A 39 -0.71 -19.74 45.85
N ALA A 40 -1.64 -20.64 45.51
CA ALA A 40 -1.51 -21.52 44.36
C ALA A 40 -1.54 -20.75 43.03
N VAL A 41 -2.41 -19.75 42.90
CA VAL A 41 -2.51 -18.87 41.73
C VAL A 41 -1.26 -18.01 41.56
N ASP A 42 -0.72 -17.46 42.65
CA ASP A 42 0.53 -16.69 42.60
C ASP A 42 1.73 -17.57 42.20
N ALA A 43 1.79 -18.81 42.69
CA ALA A 43 2.81 -19.77 42.28
C ALA A 43 2.70 -20.15 40.79
N GLU A 44 1.48 -20.33 40.27
CA GLU A 44 1.23 -20.60 38.84
C GLU A 44 1.62 -19.39 37.96
N HIS A 45 1.27 -18.17 38.39
CA HIS A 45 1.69 -16.95 37.70
C HIS A 45 3.22 -16.79 37.69
N HIS A 46 3.89 -17.12 38.80
CA HIS A 46 5.35 -17.08 38.87
C HIS A 46 6.00 -18.09 37.92
N CYS A 47 5.50 -19.34 37.89
CA CYS A 47 5.96 -20.37 36.99
C CYS A 47 5.76 -19.98 35.51
N THR A 48 4.58 -19.44 35.19
CA THR A 48 4.26 -18.97 33.83
C THR A 48 5.16 -17.82 33.40
N SER A 49 5.48 -16.90 34.31
CA SER A 49 6.41 -15.78 34.05
C SER A 49 7.83 -16.28 33.77
N GLN A 50 8.34 -17.21 34.59
CA GLN A 50 9.66 -17.82 34.36
C GLN A 50 9.72 -18.60 33.05
N MET A 51 8.65 -19.33 32.71
CA MET A 51 8.55 -20.05 31.44
C MET A 51 8.57 -19.10 30.25
N ARG A 52 7.89 -17.94 30.31
CA ARG A 52 7.96 -16.92 29.26
C ARG A 52 9.38 -16.35 29.11
N LEU A 53 10.06 -16.05 30.22
CA LEU A 53 11.45 -15.57 30.18
C LEU A 53 12.41 -16.59 29.54
N LEU A 54 12.23 -17.88 29.82
CA LEU A 54 13.00 -18.96 29.18
C LEU A 54 12.70 -19.08 27.68
N ILE A 55 11.43 -18.95 27.29
CA ILE A 55 11.03 -18.94 25.87
C ILE A 55 11.66 -17.76 25.15
N ASP A 56 11.64 -16.57 25.75
CA ASP A 56 12.26 -15.36 25.19
C ASP A 56 13.78 -15.54 25.04
N GLN A 57 14.46 -16.12 26.05
CA GLN A 57 15.89 -16.43 25.95
C GLN A 57 16.22 -17.44 24.85
N ILE A 58 15.40 -18.49 24.70
CA ILE A 58 15.57 -19.49 23.64
C ILE A 58 15.32 -18.85 22.27
N SER A 59 14.32 -17.97 22.16
CA SER A 59 14.04 -17.22 20.93
C SER A 59 15.23 -16.35 20.54
N MET A 60 15.80 -15.61 21.49
CA MET A 60 17.01 -14.80 21.25
C MET A 60 18.22 -15.64 20.84
N GLN A 61 18.41 -16.83 21.43
CA GLN A 61 19.48 -17.74 21.04
C GLN A 61 19.26 -18.35 19.64
N GLN A 62 18.02 -18.69 19.28
CA GLN A 62 17.68 -19.12 17.93
C GLN A 62 17.96 -18.03 16.90
N GLU A 63 17.62 -16.77 17.20
CA GLU A 63 17.95 -15.63 16.35
C GLU A 63 19.47 -15.47 16.16
N GLN A 64 20.27 -15.64 17.23
CA GLN A 64 21.73 -15.60 17.13
C GLN A 64 22.30 -16.74 16.27
N ILE A 65 21.77 -17.96 16.40
CA ILE A 65 22.19 -19.11 15.60
C ILE A 65 21.87 -18.88 14.13
N VAL A 66 20.65 -18.43 13.82
CA VAL A 66 20.24 -18.09 12.46
C VAL A 66 21.14 -16.99 11.88
N ALA A 67 21.45 -15.94 12.65
CA ALA A 67 22.35 -14.88 12.23
C ALA A 67 23.78 -15.39 11.94
N LEU A 68 24.29 -16.35 12.73
CA LEU A 68 25.59 -16.97 12.51
C LEU A 68 25.59 -17.88 11.27
N GLU A 69 24.54 -18.65 11.05
CA GLU A 69 24.38 -19.49 9.84
C GLU A 69 24.27 -18.63 8.57
N GLU A 70 23.51 -17.54 8.63
CA GLU A 70 23.43 -16.55 7.57
C GLU A 70 24.77 -15.86 7.33
N GLY A 71 25.51 -15.52 8.39
CA GLY A 71 26.87 -14.96 8.30
C GLY A 71 27.89 -15.92 7.65
N LYS A 72 27.77 -17.22 7.93
CA LYS A 72 28.59 -18.24 7.25
C LYS A 72 28.24 -18.34 5.77
N LYS A 73 26.94 -18.40 5.45
CA LYS A 73 26.44 -18.43 4.06
C LYS A 73 26.83 -17.16 3.28
N ARG A 74 26.88 -16.00 3.95
CA ARG A 74 27.36 -14.72 3.41
C ARG A 74 28.81 -14.83 2.94
N LYS A 75 29.71 -15.34 3.78
CA LYS A 75 31.13 -15.51 3.41
C LYS A 75 31.32 -16.48 2.23
N ASP A 76 30.53 -17.55 2.17
CA ASP A 76 30.59 -18.51 1.06
C ASP A 76 30.09 -17.90 -0.26
N GLN A 77 29.06 -17.05 -0.19
CA GLN A 77 28.53 -16.32 -1.34
C GLN A 77 29.47 -15.23 -1.84
N GLU A 78 30.09 -14.45 -0.94
CA GLU A 78 31.11 -13.44 -1.28
C GLU A 78 32.29 -14.10 -1.99
N CYS A 79 32.79 -15.23 -1.48
CA CYS A 79 33.87 -15.99 -2.11
C CYS A 79 33.50 -16.44 -3.54
N THR A 80 32.25 -16.83 -3.75
CA THR A 80 31.75 -17.26 -5.07
C THR A 80 31.55 -16.06 -6.02
N GLN A 81 31.06 -14.94 -5.51
CA GLN A 81 30.89 -13.70 -6.27
C GLN A 81 32.23 -13.10 -6.68
N PHE A 82 33.23 -13.09 -5.79
CA PHE A 82 34.59 -12.66 -6.14
C PHE A 82 35.18 -13.51 -7.26
N LYS A 83 35.02 -14.85 -7.20
CA LYS A 83 35.44 -15.74 -8.29
C LYS A 83 34.73 -15.43 -9.61
N THR A 84 33.45 -15.11 -9.55
CA THR A 84 32.65 -14.79 -10.74
C THR A 84 33.04 -13.43 -11.32
N LEU A 85 33.22 -12.41 -10.47
CA LEU A 85 33.61 -11.06 -10.87
C LEU A 85 34.99 -11.04 -11.51
N VAL A 86 35.95 -11.81 -10.98
CA VAL A 86 37.28 -11.98 -11.58
C VAL A 86 37.14 -12.57 -12.99
N ASN A 87 36.37 -13.65 -13.17
CA ASN A 87 36.13 -14.25 -14.49
C ASN A 87 35.39 -13.30 -15.46
N ASP A 88 34.49 -12.46 -14.95
CA ASP A 88 33.67 -11.55 -15.76
C ASP A 88 34.45 -10.30 -16.16
N LEU A 89 35.38 -9.83 -15.31
CA LEU A 89 36.34 -8.77 -15.63
C LEU A 89 37.36 -9.24 -16.68
N GLU A 90 37.83 -10.49 -16.59
CA GLU A 90 38.68 -11.11 -17.62
C GLU A 90 37.96 -11.18 -18.97
N LYS A 91 36.66 -11.50 -18.99
CA LYS A 91 35.84 -11.51 -20.22
C LYS A 91 35.51 -10.11 -20.76
N LYS A 92 35.20 -9.14 -19.88
CA LYS A 92 34.84 -7.77 -20.29
C LYS A 92 36.04 -6.95 -20.76
N ALA A 93 37.25 -7.26 -20.30
CA ALA A 93 38.48 -6.71 -20.86
C ALA A 93 38.65 -7.09 -22.35
N LEU A 94 38.12 -8.24 -22.77
CA LEU A 94 38.16 -8.72 -24.15
C LEU A 94 37.07 -8.10 -25.04
N GLN A 95 35.94 -7.66 -24.46
CA GLN A 95 34.76 -7.20 -25.21
C GLN A 95 34.66 -5.67 -25.41
N ARG A 96 35.42 -4.86 -24.64
CA ARG A 96 35.34 -3.38 -24.66
C ARG A 96 35.91 -2.67 -25.91
N VAL A 97 36.11 -3.39 -27.02
CA VAL A 97 36.58 -2.79 -28.28
C VAL A 97 35.44 -2.44 -29.24
N ILE A 98 34.18 -2.87 -29.02
CA ILE A 98 33.11 -2.60 -29.99
C ILE A 98 31.81 -2.12 -29.31
N ASP A 99 31.32 -1.02 -29.86
CA ASP A 99 30.01 -0.36 -29.72
C ASP A 99 29.73 0.56 -28.52
N LYS A 100 29.97 1.85 -28.77
CA LYS A 100 29.20 2.98 -28.24
C LYS A 100 28.41 3.61 -29.39
N THR A 101 27.08 3.55 -29.37
CA THR A 101 26.14 4.69 -29.50
C THR A 101 24.73 4.20 -29.85
N GLN A 102 23.79 4.32 -28.91
CA GLN A 102 22.37 4.44 -29.22
C GLN A 102 21.70 5.29 -28.14
N VAL A 103 21.07 6.38 -28.57
CA VAL A 103 20.28 7.28 -27.74
C VAL A 103 18.95 6.57 -27.41
N ARG A 104 18.63 6.42 -26.12
CA ARG A 104 17.40 5.75 -25.63
C ARG A 104 16.49 6.79 -25.00
N ASP A 105 15.61 7.40 -25.80
CA ASP A 105 14.72 8.50 -25.36
C ASP A 105 13.46 8.02 -24.61
N MET A 106 13.19 6.72 -24.56
CA MET A 106 12.07 6.12 -23.83
C MET A 106 12.44 4.74 -23.28
N GLY A 107 12.12 4.52 -21.99
CA GLY A 107 11.83 3.19 -21.46
C GLY A 107 12.89 2.58 -20.55
N SER A 108 12.53 2.45 -19.28
CA SER A 108 12.79 1.23 -18.53
C SER A 108 11.58 0.89 -17.67
N ILE A 109 11.04 -0.32 -17.82
CA ILE A 109 10.12 -0.87 -16.81
C ILE A 109 10.98 -1.48 -15.71
N LEU A 110 10.85 -0.96 -14.50
CA LEU A 110 11.37 -1.57 -13.29
C LEU A 110 10.30 -2.51 -12.75
N ILE A 111 10.54 -3.82 -12.80
CA ILE A 111 9.81 -4.78 -11.99
C ILE A 111 10.57 -4.88 -10.67
N HIS A 112 10.02 -4.26 -9.63
CA HIS A 112 10.52 -4.25 -8.27
C HIS A 112 10.05 -5.51 -7.55
N TYR A 113 10.99 -6.25 -6.98
CA TYR A 113 10.75 -7.59 -6.46
C TYR A 113 11.29 -7.74 -5.04
N LEU A 114 10.43 -8.11 -4.10
CA LEU A 114 10.82 -8.28 -2.71
C LEU A 114 10.86 -9.75 -2.28
N TYR A 115 9.91 -10.62 -2.62
CA TYR A 115 9.93 -11.97 -2.03
C TYR A 115 9.30 -13.16 -2.80
N LYS A 116 8.42 -13.00 -3.82
CA LYS A 116 7.84 -14.17 -4.55
C LYS A 116 7.51 -13.86 -6.01
N LEU A 117 7.98 -14.68 -6.99
CA LEU A 117 7.92 -14.40 -8.44
C LEU A 117 6.69 -15.11 -8.95
N PRO A 118 5.54 -14.40 -9.06
CA PRO A 118 4.36 -15.02 -9.57
C PRO A 118 4.61 -15.11 -11.06
N ARG A 119 4.39 -16.32 -11.57
CA ARG A 119 4.40 -16.67 -12.99
C ARG A 119 3.68 -15.62 -13.86
N VAL A 120 2.70 -14.93 -13.27
CA VAL A 120 1.75 -13.98 -13.83
C VAL A 120 2.40 -12.73 -14.46
N ILE A 121 3.24 -11.93 -13.79
CA ILE A 121 3.75 -10.68 -14.41
C ILE A 121 4.52 -10.95 -15.68
N ILE A 122 5.43 -11.93 -15.60
CA ILE A 122 6.29 -12.23 -16.74
C ILE A 122 5.45 -12.90 -17.83
N GLU A 123 4.50 -13.79 -17.50
CA GLU A 123 3.56 -14.31 -18.50
C GLU A 123 2.57 -13.26 -19.02
N THR A 124 2.28 -12.17 -18.30
CA THR A 124 1.44 -11.07 -18.79
C THR A 124 2.24 -10.14 -19.70
N ILE A 125 3.45 -9.73 -19.28
CA ILE A 125 4.33 -8.88 -20.09
C ILE A 125 4.85 -9.63 -21.33
N PHE A 126 5.15 -10.93 -21.21
CA PHE A 126 5.70 -11.76 -22.30
C PHE A 126 4.69 -12.66 -23.00
N GLY A 127 3.56 -12.99 -22.39
CA GLY A 127 2.51 -13.83 -23.00
C GLY A 127 1.46 -13.01 -23.74
N PHE A 128 1.31 -11.72 -23.46
CA PHE A 128 0.65 -10.84 -24.42
C PHE A 128 1.50 -10.70 -25.69
N ARG A 129 0.83 -10.73 -26.84
CA ARG A 129 1.31 -10.70 -28.24
C ARG A 129 2.21 -9.51 -28.64
N TYR A 130 3.18 -9.11 -27.82
CA TYR A 130 3.96 -7.87 -27.96
C TYR A 130 5.48 -8.08 -28.00
N GLN A 131 5.92 -9.31 -28.27
CA GLN A 131 7.30 -9.78 -28.07
C GLN A 131 8.42 -9.12 -28.91
N SER A 132 8.14 -8.13 -29.77
CA SER A 132 9.22 -7.42 -30.49
C SER A 132 9.11 -5.89 -30.47
N SER A 133 7.92 -5.33 -30.67
CA SER A 133 7.74 -3.87 -30.72
C SER A 133 7.76 -3.20 -29.34
N VAL A 134 7.19 -3.85 -28.31
CA VAL A 134 7.21 -3.30 -26.95
C VAL A 134 8.59 -3.47 -26.33
N ALA A 135 9.21 -4.65 -26.43
CA ALA A 135 10.54 -4.90 -25.87
C ALA A 135 11.65 -4.00 -26.47
N SER A 136 11.51 -3.58 -27.73
CA SER A 136 12.45 -2.64 -28.36
C SER A 136 12.25 -1.19 -27.92
N LYS A 137 11.02 -0.80 -27.57
CA LYS A 137 10.68 0.56 -27.10
C LYS A 137 10.72 0.72 -25.58
N TYR A 138 10.51 -0.36 -24.85
CA TYR A 138 10.48 -0.43 -23.40
C TYR A 138 11.45 -1.50 -22.91
N PRO A 139 12.75 -1.17 -22.79
CA PRO A 139 13.71 -2.01 -22.10
C PRO A 139 13.18 -2.48 -20.74
N LEU A 140 13.25 -3.78 -20.47
CA LEU A 140 12.71 -4.36 -19.25
C LEU A 140 13.83 -4.66 -18.26
N PHE A 141 13.65 -4.20 -17.03
CA PHE A 141 14.58 -4.41 -15.93
C PHE A 141 13.87 -5.12 -14.78
N VAL A 142 14.48 -6.18 -14.28
CA VAL A 142 14.07 -6.82 -13.01
C VAL A 142 15.09 -6.44 -11.96
N SER A 143 14.64 -5.75 -10.92
CA SER A 143 15.47 -5.44 -9.77
C SER A 143 15.02 -6.29 -8.59
N GLN A 144 15.89 -7.21 -8.19
CA GLN A 144 15.66 -8.08 -7.04
C GLN A 144 16.31 -7.49 -5.79
N ASP A 145 15.57 -7.41 -4.69
CA ASP A 145 16.18 -7.27 -3.36
C ASP A 145 16.59 -8.64 -2.81
N GLY A 146 17.71 -8.69 -2.11
CA GLY A 146 18.20 -9.90 -1.46
C GLY A 146 18.71 -10.99 -2.41
N SER A 147 18.90 -12.19 -1.87
CA SER A 147 19.73 -13.25 -2.49
C SER A 147 18.98 -14.54 -2.87
N ASP A 148 17.64 -14.52 -2.91
CA ASP A 148 16.87 -15.72 -3.28
C ASP A 148 17.26 -16.20 -4.70
N PRO A 149 17.86 -17.40 -4.82
CA PRO A 149 18.36 -17.91 -6.10
C PRO A 149 17.25 -18.28 -7.08
N ARG A 150 16.03 -18.57 -6.61
CA ARG A 150 14.88 -18.94 -7.47
C ARG A 150 14.47 -17.76 -8.34
N VAL A 151 14.54 -16.57 -7.77
CA VAL A 151 14.20 -15.29 -8.39
C VAL A 151 15.17 -14.98 -9.51
N LYS A 152 16.47 -14.99 -9.17
CA LYS A 152 17.55 -14.80 -10.12
C LYS A 152 17.48 -15.79 -11.27
N THR A 153 17.30 -17.08 -10.97
CA THR A 153 17.20 -18.14 -11.98
C THR A 153 16.03 -17.89 -12.93
N LYS A 154 14.87 -17.51 -12.41
CA LYS A 154 13.68 -17.23 -13.21
C LYS A 154 13.84 -15.95 -14.04
N ALA A 155 14.37 -14.87 -13.48
CA ALA A 155 14.61 -13.63 -14.22
C ALA A 155 15.58 -13.84 -15.39
N LEU A 156 16.70 -14.55 -15.13
CA LEU A 156 17.70 -14.89 -16.16
C LEU A 156 17.21 -15.90 -17.20
N SER A 157 16.05 -16.54 -16.99
CA SER A 157 15.46 -17.44 -18.00
C SER A 157 14.83 -16.71 -19.19
N TYR A 158 14.58 -15.40 -19.07
CA TYR A 158 14.05 -14.54 -20.13
C TYR A 158 15.19 -13.73 -20.74
N LYS A 159 15.36 -13.79 -22.06
CA LYS A 159 16.53 -13.20 -22.76
C LYS A 159 16.41 -11.69 -22.94
N GLU A 160 15.18 -11.20 -22.91
CA GLU A 160 14.81 -9.81 -23.16
C GLU A 160 14.84 -8.96 -21.89
N LEU A 161 15.05 -9.59 -20.72
CA LEU A 161 15.13 -8.92 -19.41
C LEU A 161 16.58 -8.58 -19.05
N THR A 162 16.78 -7.39 -18.51
CA THR A 162 18.02 -7.04 -17.81
C THR A 162 17.82 -7.29 -16.31
N TYR A 163 18.62 -8.18 -15.74
CA TYR A 163 18.57 -8.49 -14.31
C TYR A 163 19.53 -7.61 -13.51
N MET A 164 19.03 -7.04 -12.42
CA MET A 164 19.77 -6.25 -11.43
C MET A 164 19.50 -6.83 -10.04
N GLN A 165 20.50 -6.79 -9.16
CA GLN A 165 20.41 -7.33 -7.81
C GLN A 165 20.91 -6.31 -6.79
N HIS A 166 20.03 -5.94 -5.87
CA HIS A 166 20.35 -5.16 -4.69
C HIS A 166 20.63 -6.09 -3.53
N ILE A 167 21.79 -5.89 -2.88
CA ILE A 167 22.16 -6.60 -1.68
C ILE A 167 22.57 -5.56 -0.66
N ASP A 168 21.69 -5.34 0.32
CA ASP A 168 21.96 -4.47 1.46
C ASP A 168 22.22 -5.32 2.70
N TYR A 169 23.42 -5.19 3.25
CA TYR A 169 23.84 -5.86 4.48
C TYR A 169 23.82 -4.94 5.70
N ASP A 170 23.56 -3.65 5.48
CA ASP A 170 23.59 -2.66 6.55
C ASP A 170 22.36 -2.82 7.45
N PRO A 171 22.53 -2.74 8.77
CA PRO A 171 21.40 -2.78 9.68
C PRO A 171 20.41 -1.67 9.35
N VAL A 172 19.12 -2.00 9.46
CA VAL A 172 18.04 -1.03 9.36
C VAL A 172 17.82 -0.46 10.76
N HIS A 173 18.04 0.84 10.89
CA HIS A 173 17.68 1.60 12.08
C HIS A 173 16.36 2.31 11.78
N THR A 174 15.33 2.02 12.58
CA THR A 174 14.05 2.72 12.47
C THR A 174 14.13 4.04 13.22
N ASP A 175 13.49 5.07 12.69
CA ASP A 175 13.41 6.38 13.35
C ASP A 175 12.62 6.30 14.65
N ARG A 176 11.63 5.40 14.72
CA ARG A 176 10.80 5.20 15.92
C ARG A 176 10.68 3.71 16.30
N PRO A 177 10.55 3.40 17.59
CA PRO A 177 10.25 2.04 18.04
C PRO A 177 8.90 1.54 17.47
N GLY A 178 8.86 0.29 17.00
CA GLY A 178 7.65 -0.37 16.50
C GLY A 178 7.36 -0.17 15.02
N GLU A 179 8.17 0.62 14.30
CA GLU A 179 8.06 0.73 12.85
C GLU A 179 8.52 -0.54 12.13
N LEU A 180 7.88 -0.84 11.00
CA LEU A 180 8.15 -2.05 10.25
C LEU A 180 9.43 -1.90 9.41
N ILE A 181 10.48 -2.63 9.81
CA ILE A 181 11.77 -2.73 9.10
C ILE A 181 11.60 -3.02 7.61
N ALA A 182 10.56 -3.77 7.24
CA ALA A 182 10.25 -4.07 5.85
C ALA A 182 10.15 -2.79 5.00
N TYR A 183 9.45 -1.74 5.46
CA TYR A 183 9.28 -0.51 4.68
C TYR A 183 10.61 0.23 4.43
N TYR A 184 11.52 0.23 5.40
CA TYR A 184 12.84 0.80 5.24
C TYR A 184 13.69 0.04 4.21
N LYS A 185 13.58 -1.29 4.15
CA LYS A 185 14.25 -2.09 3.10
C LYS A 185 13.68 -1.78 1.72
N ILE A 186 12.36 -1.69 1.62
CA ILE A 186 11.66 -1.31 0.38
C ILE A 186 12.17 0.05 -0.12
N ALA A 187 12.16 1.05 0.76
CA ALA A 187 12.70 2.39 0.50
C ALA A 187 14.14 2.34 -0.06
N ARG A 188 15.06 1.68 0.65
CA ARG A 188 16.47 1.53 0.22
C ARG A 188 16.59 0.84 -1.14
N HIS A 189 15.78 -0.17 -1.41
CA HIS A 189 15.80 -0.87 -2.69
C HIS A 189 15.24 -0.01 -3.83
N TYR A 190 14.15 0.73 -3.60
CA TYR A 190 13.60 1.71 -4.55
C TYR A 190 14.65 2.76 -4.91
N LYS A 191 15.33 3.34 -3.91
CA LYS A 191 16.47 4.25 -4.13
C LYS A 191 17.48 3.66 -5.09
N TRP A 192 18.01 2.49 -4.72
CA TRP A 192 19.12 1.88 -5.43
C TRP A 192 18.73 1.55 -6.87
N ALA A 193 17.54 1.01 -7.07
CA ALA A 193 17.03 0.66 -8.39
C ALA A 193 16.84 1.91 -9.26
N LEU A 194 16.31 2.99 -8.70
CA LEU A 194 16.16 4.26 -9.42
C LEU A 194 17.51 4.89 -9.74
N ASP A 195 18.48 4.84 -8.82
CA ASP A 195 19.84 5.35 -9.05
C ASP A 195 20.51 4.59 -10.21
N GLU A 196 20.39 3.26 -10.24
CA GLU A 196 20.90 2.44 -11.36
C GLU A 196 20.24 2.84 -12.68
N LEU A 197 18.92 3.01 -12.72
CA LEU A 197 18.21 3.34 -13.96
C LEU A 197 18.49 4.77 -14.45
N PHE A 198 18.45 5.76 -13.56
CA PHE A 198 18.61 7.16 -13.94
C PHE A 198 20.06 7.58 -14.15
N TYR A 199 21.01 7.10 -13.34
CA TYR A 199 22.40 7.57 -13.40
C TYR A 199 23.32 6.62 -14.16
N LYS A 200 23.16 5.31 -14.00
CA LYS A 200 24.03 4.33 -14.67
C LYS A 200 23.52 3.92 -16.04
N HIS A 201 22.20 3.74 -16.18
CA HIS A 201 21.58 3.44 -17.47
C HIS A 201 21.09 4.70 -18.23
N ASN A 202 21.12 5.87 -17.58
CA ASN A 202 20.82 7.17 -18.18
C ASN A 202 19.44 7.23 -18.87
N PHE A 203 18.43 6.63 -18.23
CA PHE A 203 17.04 6.81 -18.66
C PHE A 203 16.52 8.17 -18.22
N ASP A 204 15.65 8.79 -19.03
CA ASP A 204 14.97 10.03 -18.63
C ASP A 204 13.66 9.76 -17.88
N ARG A 205 13.07 8.58 -18.09
CA ARG A 205 11.79 8.15 -17.52
C ARG A 205 11.82 6.67 -17.16
N VAL A 206 11.18 6.33 -16.05
CA VAL A 206 11.03 4.96 -15.57
C VAL A 206 9.56 4.70 -15.31
N ILE A 207 9.06 3.54 -15.74
CA ILE A 207 7.77 2.98 -15.30
C ILE A 207 8.08 1.91 -14.27
N ILE A 208 7.38 1.93 -13.14
CA ILE A 208 7.62 1.04 -12.00
C ILE A 208 6.40 0.16 -11.82
N LEU A 209 6.64 -1.15 -11.73
CA LEU A 209 5.67 -2.18 -11.38
C LEU A 209 6.21 -3.00 -10.20
N GLU A 210 5.33 -3.37 -9.28
CA GLU A 210 5.66 -4.33 -8.21
C GLU A 210 5.41 -5.76 -8.70
N ASP A 211 5.89 -6.75 -7.95
CA ASP A 211 5.90 -8.17 -8.33
C ASP A 211 4.53 -8.85 -8.23
N ASP A 212 3.54 -8.18 -7.67
CA ASP A 212 2.19 -8.67 -7.39
C ASP A 212 1.11 -7.99 -8.27
N MET A 213 1.48 -7.54 -9.47
CA MET A 213 0.61 -6.80 -10.38
C MET A 213 0.27 -7.52 -11.69
N GLU A 214 -0.90 -7.24 -12.25
CA GLU A 214 -1.24 -7.48 -13.65
C GLU A 214 -1.39 -6.15 -14.38
N ILE A 215 -1.20 -6.15 -15.70
CA ILE A 215 -1.31 -4.95 -16.55
C ILE A 215 -2.47 -5.08 -17.55
N ALA A 216 -3.15 -3.96 -17.80
CA ALA A 216 -4.23 -3.87 -18.77
C ALA A 216 -3.73 -3.92 -20.24
N PRO A 217 -4.59 -4.25 -21.22
CA PRO A 217 -4.21 -4.37 -22.63
C PRO A 217 -3.67 -3.08 -23.28
N ASP A 218 -4.00 -1.91 -22.72
CA ASP A 218 -3.60 -0.58 -23.18
C ASP A 218 -2.55 0.08 -22.26
N PHE A 219 -1.95 -0.66 -21.31
CA PHE A 219 -1.03 -0.12 -20.30
C PHE A 219 0.12 0.71 -20.91
N PHE A 220 0.77 0.20 -21.96
CA PHE A 220 1.87 0.89 -22.64
C PHE A 220 1.42 2.11 -23.42
N ASP A 221 0.28 1.99 -24.11
CA ASP A 221 -0.30 3.08 -24.89
C ASP A 221 -0.73 4.23 -23.95
N TYR A 222 -1.26 3.89 -22.77
CA TYR A 222 -1.59 4.85 -21.70
C TYR A 222 -0.36 5.62 -21.23
N PHE A 223 0.70 4.92 -20.83
CA PHE A 223 1.92 5.57 -20.36
C PHE A 223 2.62 6.37 -21.45
N GLU A 224 2.57 5.93 -22.71
CA GLU A 224 3.11 6.71 -23.84
C GLU A 224 2.41 8.06 -23.98
N ALA A 225 1.08 8.08 -23.96
CA ALA A 225 0.31 9.32 -24.07
C ALA A 225 0.52 10.22 -22.86
N ALA A 226 0.57 9.65 -21.66
CA ALA A 226 0.82 10.40 -20.43
C ALA A 226 2.26 10.94 -20.35
N ALA A 227 3.23 10.30 -21.00
CA ALA A 227 4.62 10.76 -21.02
C ALA A 227 4.75 12.13 -21.68
N ALA A 228 3.99 12.38 -22.76
CA ALA A 228 3.96 13.68 -23.42
C ALA A 228 3.46 14.80 -22.50
N LEU A 229 2.51 14.51 -21.60
CA LEU A 229 2.05 15.46 -20.59
C LEU A 229 3.10 15.69 -19.52
N LEU A 230 3.71 14.61 -19.00
CA LEU A 230 4.73 14.67 -17.96
C LEU A 230 5.97 15.46 -18.42
N ASP A 231 6.35 15.34 -19.69
CA ASP A 231 7.48 16.07 -20.27
C ASP A 231 7.16 17.58 -20.40
N LYS A 232 5.92 17.93 -20.77
CA LYS A 232 5.49 19.30 -21.06
C LYS A 232 5.06 20.08 -19.81
N ASP A 233 4.32 19.46 -18.89
CA ASP A 233 3.70 20.11 -17.75
C ASP A 233 4.43 19.73 -16.45
N LYS A 234 5.26 20.66 -15.94
CA LYS A 234 6.08 20.46 -14.74
C LYS A 234 5.30 20.52 -13.43
N SER A 235 4.02 20.88 -13.47
CA SER A 235 3.11 20.72 -12.34
C SER A 235 2.73 19.25 -12.12
N ILE A 236 3.01 18.35 -13.07
CA ILE A 236 2.81 16.91 -12.93
C ILE A 236 4.11 16.28 -12.41
N MET A 237 4.03 15.56 -11.29
CA MET A 237 5.18 14.87 -10.70
C MET A 237 5.32 13.43 -11.19
N ALA A 238 4.21 12.70 -11.27
CA ALA A 238 4.19 11.32 -11.75
C ALA A 238 2.81 10.96 -12.33
N VAL A 239 2.80 9.88 -13.09
CA VAL A 239 1.57 9.28 -13.67
C VAL A 239 1.38 7.92 -13.03
N SER A 240 0.20 7.63 -12.48
CA SER A 240 -0.15 6.33 -11.93
C SER A 240 -1.16 5.62 -12.83
N SER A 241 -1.12 4.30 -12.91
CA SER A 241 -2.15 3.45 -13.51
C SER A 241 -3.27 3.07 -12.54
N TRP A 242 -3.24 3.59 -11.31
CA TRP A 242 -4.11 3.17 -10.22
C TRP A 242 -5.13 4.24 -9.83
N ASN A 243 -6.33 3.79 -9.49
CA ASN A 243 -7.37 4.56 -8.83
C ASN A 243 -7.71 3.84 -7.51
N ASP A 244 -7.43 4.48 -6.36
CA ASP A 244 -7.75 3.88 -5.05
C ASP A 244 -9.25 3.58 -4.89
N ASN A 245 -10.11 4.39 -5.50
CA ASN A 245 -11.56 4.16 -5.56
C ASN A 245 -11.96 3.46 -6.87
N GLY A 246 -11.10 2.57 -7.37
CA GLY A 246 -11.23 1.89 -8.67
C GLY A 246 -12.09 0.63 -8.66
N GLN A 247 -12.86 0.38 -7.59
CA GLN A 247 -13.69 -0.82 -7.46
C GLN A 247 -14.78 -0.85 -8.53
N LYS A 248 -15.22 -2.05 -8.94
CA LYS A 248 -16.14 -2.26 -10.08
C LYS A 248 -17.40 -1.37 -10.03
N GLN A 249 -17.93 -1.13 -8.83
CA GLN A 249 -19.13 -0.30 -8.61
C GLN A 249 -18.86 1.22 -8.69
N PHE A 250 -17.59 1.65 -8.62
CA PHE A 250 -17.19 3.05 -8.52
C PHE A 250 -16.52 3.61 -9.77
N VAL A 251 -16.49 2.85 -10.87
CA VAL A 251 -15.87 3.26 -12.13
C VAL A 251 -16.76 2.91 -13.31
N TYR A 252 -16.65 3.67 -14.40
CA TYR A 252 -17.45 3.43 -15.60
C TYR A 252 -16.65 3.68 -16.88
N ASP A 253 -16.04 4.85 -17.00
CA ASP A 253 -15.46 5.34 -18.26
C ASP A 253 -13.96 4.97 -18.38
N PRO A 254 -13.56 4.08 -19.31
CA PRO A 254 -12.15 3.73 -19.48
C PRO A 254 -11.31 4.85 -20.09
N TYR A 255 -11.92 5.87 -20.71
CA TYR A 255 -11.21 6.99 -21.36
C TYR A 255 -10.89 8.13 -20.38
N ALA A 256 -11.62 8.23 -19.27
CA ALA A 256 -11.48 9.32 -18.32
C ALA A 256 -10.18 9.23 -17.52
N LEU A 257 -9.41 10.33 -17.54
CA LEU A 257 -8.26 10.58 -16.68
C LEU A 257 -8.50 11.80 -15.80
N TYR A 258 -7.86 11.80 -14.63
CA TYR A 258 -7.96 12.85 -13.62
C TYR A 258 -6.57 13.26 -13.13
N ARG A 259 -6.44 14.53 -12.72
CA ARG A 259 -5.36 14.97 -11.83
C ARG A 259 -5.76 14.68 -10.39
N SER A 260 -4.76 14.44 -9.53
CA SER A 260 -4.95 14.22 -8.10
C SER A 260 -3.79 14.83 -7.30
N ASP A 261 -4.08 15.34 -6.12
CA ASP A 261 -3.08 15.75 -5.14
C ASP A 261 -2.57 14.57 -4.30
N PHE A 262 -3.26 13.42 -4.36
CA PHE A 262 -2.84 12.20 -3.70
C PHE A 262 -2.04 11.32 -4.67
N PHE A 263 -0.86 10.87 -4.26
CA PHE A 263 -0.07 9.92 -5.04
C PHE A 263 -0.55 8.46 -4.83
N PRO A 264 -1.13 7.81 -5.87
CA PRO A 264 -1.66 6.45 -5.71
C PRO A 264 -0.56 5.38 -5.70
N GLY A 265 0.50 5.56 -6.51
CA GLY A 265 1.52 4.53 -6.73
C GLY A 265 1.01 3.42 -7.66
N LEU A 266 1.28 2.16 -7.31
CA LEU A 266 0.72 0.93 -7.90
C LEU A 266 0.71 0.87 -9.44
N GLY A 267 1.90 0.85 -10.03
CA GLY A 267 2.11 1.03 -11.47
C GLY A 267 2.21 2.51 -11.81
N TRP A 268 3.43 3.04 -11.92
CA TRP A 268 3.59 4.49 -12.04
C TRP A 268 4.85 4.89 -12.77
N MET A 269 4.83 6.08 -13.36
CA MET A 269 5.91 6.65 -14.17
C MET A 269 6.37 7.99 -13.61
N LEU A 270 7.67 8.18 -13.55
CA LEU A 270 8.34 9.41 -13.13
C LEU A 270 9.51 9.76 -14.07
N THR A 271 9.96 11.01 -14.03
CA THR A 271 11.14 11.48 -14.76
C THR A 271 12.38 11.63 -13.85
N ARG A 272 13.56 11.56 -14.46
CA ARG A 272 14.87 11.74 -13.81
C ARG A 272 15.04 13.08 -13.09
N SER A 273 14.37 14.14 -13.56
CA SER A 273 14.46 15.48 -12.98
C SER A 273 13.99 15.55 -11.52
N PHE A 274 13.41 14.47 -11.00
CA PHE A 274 12.94 14.37 -9.63
C PHE A 274 13.90 13.49 -8.82
N THR A 275 14.95 14.13 -8.28
CA THR A 275 16.08 13.49 -7.59
C THR A 275 15.91 13.36 -6.07
N TYR A 276 14.76 13.74 -5.51
CA TYR A 276 14.41 13.55 -4.11
C TYR A 276 13.25 12.55 -4.03
N TRP A 277 13.60 11.26 -4.08
CA TRP A 277 12.66 10.14 -3.95
C TRP A 277 12.40 9.78 -2.48
N ASP A 278 12.87 10.60 -1.53
CA ASP A 278 12.77 10.37 -0.09
C ASP A 278 11.34 10.00 0.32
N ASP A 279 11.23 9.15 1.34
CA ASP A 279 10.34 7.99 1.54
C ASP A 279 8.82 8.23 1.46
N TRP A 280 8.41 9.43 1.08
CA TRP A 280 7.04 9.89 1.12
C TRP A 280 6.78 10.86 -0.02
N LEU A 281 6.62 10.37 -1.25
CA LEU A 281 6.14 11.17 -2.39
C LEU A 281 4.82 11.92 -2.12
N ARG A 282 4.08 11.49 -1.09
CA ARG A 282 2.85 12.11 -0.61
C ARG A 282 3.06 13.34 0.28
N LEU A 283 4.25 13.52 0.87
CA LEU A 283 4.52 14.67 1.74
C LEU A 283 4.64 15.96 0.94
N LYS A 284 4.01 17.02 1.45
CA LYS A 284 4.00 18.36 0.85
C LYS A 284 5.40 18.88 0.53
N GLU A 285 6.39 18.61 1.36
CA GLU A 285 7.79 19.00 1.17
C GLU A 285 8.39 18.36 -0.08
N ASN A 286 7.94 17.14 -0.42
CA ASN A 286 8.44 16.35 -1.53
C ASN A 286 7.70 16.70 -2.82
N HIS A 287 6.36 16.69 -2.83
CA HIS A 287 5.62 16.98 -4.06
C HIS A 287 5.52 18.47 -4.36
N LYS A 288 5.70 19.37 -3.38
CA LYS A 288 5.76 20.84 -3.57
C LYS A 288 4.56 21.41 -4.35
N GLY A 289 3.36 20.88 -4.10
CA GLY A 289 2.13 21.29 -4.78
C GLY A 289 1.95 20.72 -6.19
N ARG A 290 2.88 19.89 -6.68
CA ARG A 290 2.70 19.13 -7.92
C ARG A 290 1.69 18.01 -7.73
N GLN A 291 1.12 17.58 -8.84
CA GLN A 291 -0.02 16.69 -8.90
C GLN A 291 0.34 15.41 -9.67
N PHE A 292 -0.56 14.45 -9.60
CA PHE A 292 -0.41 13.13 -10.19
C PHE A 292 -1.54 12.91 -11.21
N LEU A 293 -1.23 12.23 -12.31
CA LEU A 293 -2.27 11.74 -13.21
C LEU A 293 -2.71 10.34 -12.78
N ARG A 294 -4.01 10.07 -12.87
CA ARG A 294 -4.58 8.74 -12.65
C ARG A 294 -5.77 8.48 -13.58
N PRO A 295 -6.07 7.21 -13.93
CA PRO A 295 -7.27 6.90 -14.69
C PRO A 295 -8.52 6.82 -13.80
N GLU A 296 -9.70 6.78 -14.43
CA GLU A 296 -10.94 6.32 -13.77
C GLU A 296 -10.89 4.82 -13.53
N VAL A 297 -10.60 4.04 -14.59
CA VAL A 297 -10.48 2.58 -14.54
C VAL A 297 -9.00 2.18 -14.48
N CYS A 298 -8.59 1.38 -13.50
CA CYS A 298 -7.18 1.04 -13.30
C CYS A 298 -6.57 0.34 -14.53
N ARG A 299 -5.29 0.64 -14.84
CA ARG A 299 -4.49 -0.09 -15.84
C ARG A 299 -3.58 -1.14 -15.22
N THR A 300 -3.64 -1.28 -13.90
CA THR A 300 -3.03 -2.35 -13.14
C THR A 300 -4.05 -3.00 -12.23
N TYR A 301 -3.85 -4.28 -11.92
CA TYR A 301 -4.52 -4.99 -10.84
C TYR A 301 -3.48 -5.49 -9.86
N ASN A 302 -3.72 -5.39 -8.56
CA ASN A 302 -2.83 -5.96 -7.55
C ASN A 302 -3.48 -7.24 -6.99
N PHE A 303 -2.76 -8.36 -7.07
CA PHE A 303 -3.19 -9.66 -6.55
C PHE A 303 -2.44 -10.08 -5.27
N GLY A 304 -1.61 -9.19 -4.71
CA GLY A 304 -0.78 -9.43 -3.54
C GLY A 304 -1.55 -9.43 -2.22
N GLU A 305 -2.27 -10.52 -1.95
CA GLU A 305 -3.00 -10.69 -0.69
C GLU A 305 -2.06 -10.74 0.53
N HIS A 306 -0.87 -11.31 0.37
CA HIS A 306 0.14 -11.43 1.41
C HIS A 306 1.39 -10.65 1.04
N GLY A 307 1.71 -9.61 1.81
CA GLY A 307 2.89 -8.78 1.64
C GLY A 307 3.35 -8.16 2.96
N SER A 308 4.23 -7.17 2.87
CA SER A 308 4.81 -6.48 4.04
C SER A 308 3.78 -5.78 4.93
N SER A 309 2.58 -5.52 4.41
CA SER A 309 1.45 -4.89 5.11
C SER A 309 0.47 -5.88 5.76
N MET A 310 0.76 -7.19 5.73
CA MET A 310 -0.12 -8.25 6.26
C MET A 310 -1.54 -8.25 5.68
N GLY A 311 -1.73 -7.71 4.48
CA GLY A 311 -3.02 -7.73 3.77
C GLY A 311 -4.09 -6.79 4.31
N GLN A 312 -3.74 -5.84 5.18
CA GLN A 312 -4.68 -4.99 5.95
C GLN A 312 -5.81 -4.33 5.13
N PHE A 313 -5.56 -3.98 3.86
CA PHE A 313 -6.54 -3.34 2.98
C PHE A 313 -6.96 -4.20 1.78
N PHE A 314 -6.39 -5.40 1.63
CA PHE A 314 -6.50 -6.15 0.38
C PHE A 314 -7.94 -6.54 0.08
N GLU A 315 -8.59 -7.26 0.98
CA GLU A 315 -9.95 -7.77 0.76
C GLU A 315 -10.99 -6.65 0.54
N LYS A 316 -10.95 -5.61 1.38
CA LYS A 316 -11.93 -4.53 1.34
C LYS A 316 -11.74 -3.62 0.12
N TYR A 317 -10.50 -3.30 -0.24
CA TYR A 317 -10.23 -2.22 -1.19
C TYR A 317 -9.47 -2.62 -2.46
N LEU A 318 -8.48 -3.53 -2.40
CA LEU A 318 -7.65 -3.86 -3.57
C LEU A 318 -8.24 -5.00 -4.40
N ALA A 319 -8.69 -6.07 -3.75
CA ALA A 319 -9.30 -7.23 -4.41
C ALA A 319 -10.48 -6.86 -5.35
N PRO A 320 -11.41 -5.94 -4.99
CA PRO A 320 -12.54 -5.56 -5.85
C PRO A 320 -12.22 -4.55 -6.97
N ILE A 321 -10.96 -4.13 -7.12
CA ILE A 321 -10.55 -3.18 -8.17
C ILE A 321 -10.87 -3.73 -9.56
N LYS A 322 -11.39 -2.85 -10.43
CA LYS A 322 -11.62 -3.15 -11.84
C LYS A 322 -10.38 -2.80 -12.65
N MET A 323 -9.74 -3.82 -13.21
CA MET A 323 -8.76 -3.64 -14.28
C MET A 323 -9.46 -3.36 -15.61
N ASN A 324 -8.92 -2.43 -16.38
CA ASN A 324 -9.40 -2.12 -17.71
C ASN A 324 -9.20 -3.31 -18.67
N ASP A 325 -10.25 -3.63 -19.42
CA ASP A 325 -10.29 -4.66 -20.46
C ASP A 325 -10.48 -4.09 -21.87
N VAL A 326 -10.59 -2.76 -22.01
CA VAL A 326 -10.81 -2.06 -23.28
C VAL A 326 -9.48 -1.52 -23.83
N LYS A 327 -9.14 -1.82 -25.08
CA LYS A 327 -7.99 -1.18 -25.74
C LYS A 327 -8.33 0.23 -26.19
N VAL A 328 -7.90 1.24 -25.42
CA VAL A 328 -8.10 2.66 -25.74
C VAL A 328 -7.04 3.13 -26.75
N ASP A 329 -7.47 3.78 -27.83
CA ASP A 329 -6.57 4.48 -28.75
C ASP A 329 -6.19 5.85 -28.18
N TRP A 330 -5.20 5.86 -27.29
CA TRP A 330 -4.76 7.08 -26.62
C TRP A 330 -4.18 8.14 -27.57
N LYS A 331 -3.71 7.74 -28.76
CA LYS A 331 -3.15 8.67 -29.75
C LYS A 331 -4.22 9.52 -30.41
N SER A 332 -5.48 9.06 -30.41
CA SER A 332 -6.61 9.81 -30.92
C SER A 332 -7.33 10.66 -29.87
N GLN A 333 -6.97 10.54 -28.58
CA GLN A 333 -7.61 11.28 -27.50
C GLN A 333 -7.00 12.67 -27.32
N ASP A 334 -7.84 13.69 -27.12
CA ASP A 334 -7.35 15.00 -26.68
C ASP A 334 -7.17 15.01 -25.16
N LEU A 335 -5.92 14.88 -24.72
CA LEU A 335 -5.55 14.95 -23.31
C LEU A 335 -5.17 16.38 -22.85
N SER A 336 -5.36 17.40 -23.69
CA SER A 336 -4.96 18.77 -23.35
C SER A 336 -5.70 19.34 -22.15
N TYR A 337 -6.90 18.81 -21.84
CA TYR A 337 -7.67 19.17 -20.65
C TYR A 337 -6.94 18.83 -19.34
N LEU A 338 -5.95 17.93 -19.35
CA LEU A 338 -5.16 17.53 -18.17
C LEU A 338 -4.00 18.47 -17.84
N THR A 339 -3.73 19.45 -18.69
CA THR A 339 -2.70 20.47 -18.40
C THR A 339 -3.16 21.37 -17.25
N GLU A 340 -2.24 21.82 -16.41
CA GLU A 340 -2.55 22.72 -15.27
C GLU A 340 -3.45 23.90 -15.68
N GLU A 341 -3.11 24.54 -16.80
CA GLU A 341 -3.81 25.70 -17.37
C GLU A 341 -5.30 25.43 -17.63
N LYS A 342 -5.66 24.21 -18.04
CA LYS A 342 -7.03 23.85 -18.44
C LYS A 342 -7.77 23.04 -17.40
N TYR A 343 -7.07 22.18 -16.64
CA TYR A 343 -7.73 21.18 -15.81
C TYR A 343 -8.53 21.79 -14.67
N ALA A 344 -8.02 22.86 -14.04
CA ALA A 344 -8.76 23.54 -12.98
C ALA A 344 -10.13 24.04 -13.47
N GLN A 345 -10.18 24.66 -14.64
CA GLN A 345 -11.43 25.13 -15.25
C GLN A 345 -12.32 23.97 -15.68
N TYR A 346 -11.77 22.99 -16.40
CA TYR A 346 -12.50 21.79 -16.81
C TYR A 346 -13.15 21.08 -15.62
N PHE A 347 -12.40 20.89 -14.53
CA PHE A 347 -12.88 20.24 -13.33
C PHE A 347 -13.92 21.09 -12.59
N ALA A 348 -13.75 22.42 -12.59
CA ALA A 348 -14.75 23.34 -12.02
C ALA A 348 -16.07 23.29 -12.79
N ASP A 349 -16.03 23.23 -14.12
CA ASP A 349 -17.22 23.20 -14.97
C ASP A 349 -18.05 21.93 -14.74
N ILE A 350 -17.41 20.75 -14.65
CA ILE A 350 -18.11 19.49 -14.34
C ILE A 350 -18.67 19.48 -12.92
N LEU A 351 -17.96 20.09 -11.96
CA LEU A 351 -18.41 20.18 -10.56
C LEU A 351 -19.56 21.18 -10.38
N LYS A 352 -19.57 22.26 -11.17
CA LYS A 352 -20.66 23.25 -11.19
C LYS A 352 -21.93 22.69 -11.81
N ALA A 353 -21.81 21.80 -12.80
CA ALA A 353 -22.94 21.10 -13.40
C ALA A 353 -23.57 20.04 -12.48
N ALA A 354 -22.83 19.56 -11.48
CA ALA A 354 -23.31 18.56 -10.53
C ALA A 354 -24.32 19.15 -9.53
N LYS A 355 -25.40 18.43 -9.27
CA LYS A 355 -26.48 18.86 -8.38
C LYS A 355 -26.03 18.79 -6.91
N PRO A 356 -26.10 19.87 -6.13
CA PRO A 356 -25.82 19.81 -4.69
C PRO A 356 -26.88 18.99 -3.97
N VAL A 357 -26.45 18.10 -3.07
CA VAL A 357 -27.36 17.31 -2.23
C VAL A 357 -26.97 17.39 -0.73
N PRO A 358 -27.96 17.49 0.18
CA PRO A 358 -27.71 17.62 1.61
C PRO A 358 -27.39 16.25 2.24
N GLY A 359 -26.14 15.83 2.18
CA GLY A 359 -25.61 14.68 2.92
C GLY A 359 -25.83 13.30 2.28
N THR A 360 -25.59 12.25 3.07
CA THR A 360 -25.57 10.83 2.65
C THR A 360 -26.84 10.07 3.01
N ASP A 361 -27.99 10.73 2.95
CA ASP A 361 -29.27 10.07 3.23
C ASP A 361 -29.37 8.74 2.44
N PRO A 362 -29.64 7.59 3.08
CA PRO A 362 -29.89 6.33 2.39
C PRO A 362 -30.96 6.46 1.28
N ALA A 363 -31.92 7.37 1.44
CA ALA A 363 -32.88 7.70 0.39
C ALA A 363 -32.21 8.37 -0.83
N LEU A 364 -31.14 9.17 -0.64
CA LEU A 364 -30.33 9.75 -1.73
C LEU A 364 -29.47 8.70 -2.43
N MET A 365 -28.89 7.75 -1.68
CA MET A 365 -28.18 6.59 -2.24
C MET A 365 -29.11 5.71 -3.09
N ALA A 366 -30.38 5.63 -2.69
CA ALA A 366 -31.46 4.94 -3.39
C ALA A 366 -32.24 5.84 -4.38
N SER A 367 -31.94 7.14 -4.45
CA SER A 367 -32.73 8.10 -5.22
C SER A 367 -32.38 8.10 -6.70
N ASN A 368 -33.41 8.18 -7.54
CA ASN A 368 -33.33 8.42 -8.98
C ASN A 368 -32.95 9.89 -9.32
N ILE A 369 -32.00 10.50 -8.63
CA ILE A 369 -31.50 11.83 -9.03
C ILE A 369 -30.76 11.69 -10.38
N GLU A 370 -31.37 12.21 -11.45
CA GLU A 370 -30.71 12.23 -12.76
C GLU A 370 -29.49 13.16 -12.75
N GLY A 371 -28.40 12.69 -13.36
CA GLY A 371 -27.15 13.45 -13.51
C GLY A 371 -26.20 13.32 -12.32
N ASP A 372 -25.07 14.01 -12.42
CA ASP A 372 -24.02 13.99 -11.40
C ASP A 372 -24.43 14.78 -10.15
N ILE A 373 -23.89 14.38 -9.01
CA ILE A 373 -24.20 14.99 -7.70
C ILE A 373 -22.94 15.41 -6.96
N ARG A 374 -23.08 16.42 -6.10
CA ARG A 374 -22.02 16.86 -5.19
C ARG A 374 -22.52 16.92 -3.75
N ILE A 375 -21.73 16.36 -2.84
CA ILE A 375 -21.97 16.30 -1.40
C ILE A 375 -20.84 17.06 -0.72
N GLN A 376 -21.16 18.10 0.03
CA GLN A 376 -20.15 18.85 0.78
C GLN A 376 -19.88 18.15 2.11
N TYR A 377 -18.60 17.98 2.44
CA TYR A 377 -18.16 17.55 3.77
C TYR A 377 -17.54 18.74 4.52
N ARG A 378 -17.71 18.76 5.84
CA ARG A 378 -17.25 19.87 6.70
C ARG A 378 -15.80 19.75 7.11
N ASP A 379 -15.38 18.54 7.47
CA ASP A 379 -14.06 18.23 8.00
C ASP A 379 -13.70 16.77 7.69
N GLN A 380 -12.55 16.32 8.21
CA GLN A 380 -12.06 14.97 8.01
C GLN A 380 -13.01 13.90 8.56
N SER A 381 -13.60 14.11 9.74
CA SER A 381 -14.50 13.13 10.36
C SER A 381 -15.82 13.01 9.58
N ASP A 382 -16.34 14.12 9.08
CA ASP A 382 -17.51 14.16 8.20
C ASP A 382 -17.23 13.46 6.87
N PHE A 383 -16.05 13.68 6.28
CA PHE A 383 -15.61 12.94 5.08
C PHE A 383 -15.52 11.43 5.34
N GLU A 384 -14.88 11.01 6.42
CA GLU A 384 -14.71 9.59 6.76
C GLU A 384 -16.06 8.91 6.93
N TYR A 385 -17.00 9.58 7.62
CA TYR A 385 -18.38 9.11 7.75
C TYR A 385 -19.06 8.95 6.38
N ILE A 386 -18.97 9.95 5.51
CA ILE A 386 -19.58 9.94 4.18
C ILE A 386 -18.94 8.86 3.29
N ALA A 387 -17.61 8.78 3.25
CA ALA A 387 -16.84 7.81 2.49
C ALA A 387 -17.21 6.37 2.89
N GLN A 388 -17.36 6.13 4.19
CA GLN A 388 -17.79 4.85 4.73
C GLN A 388 -19.20 4.46 4.25
N GLN A 389 -20.15 5.41 4.16
CA GLN A 389 -21.50 5.11 3.65
C GLN A 389 -21.49 4.64 2.19
N PHE A 390 -20.60 5.21 1.37
CA PHE A 390 -20.43 4.78 -0.02
C PHE A 390 -19.59 3.50 -0.14
N GLY A 391 -18.70 3.24 0.82
CA GLY A 391 -17.71 2.15 0.75
C GLY A 391 -16.44 2.52 -0.04
N VAL A 392 -16.16 3.82 -0.20
CA VAL A 392 -14.90 4.33 -0.79
C VAL A 392 -13.81 4.47 0.28
N PHE A 393 -12.57 4.79 -0.11
CA PHE A 393 -11.48 4.97 0.86
C PHE A 393 -11.76 6.11 1.85
N GLU A 394 -11.68 5.77 3.13
CA GLU A 394 -11.86 6.70 4.26
C GLU A 394 -10.54 7.43 4.58
N GLU A 395 -9.39 6.83 4.25
CA GLU A 395 -8.08 7.31 4.68
C GLU A 395 -7.62 8.63 4.02
N TRP A 396 -6.91 9.41 4.83
CA TRP A 396 -6.14 10.59 4.43
C TRP A 396 -4.65 10.32 4.60
N LYS A 397 -3.82 10.95 3.77
CA LYS A 397 -2.38 11.06 4.00
C LYS A 397 -1.96 12.51 3.81
N ASP A 398 -1.22 13.05 4.76
CA ASP A 398 -0.76 14.46 4.77
C ASP A 398 -1.90 15.48 4.52
N GLY A 399 -3.07 15.25 5.12
CA GLY A 399 -4.22 16.12 4.94
C GLY A 399 -4.90 16.05 3.56
N VAL A 400 -4.58 15.03 2.74
CA VAL A 400 -5.20 14.80 1.43
C VAL A 400 -5.97 13.47 1.43
N PRO A 401 -7.29 13.46 1.11
CA PRO A 401 -8.02 12.23 0.91
C PRO A 401 -7.55 11.50 -0.35
N ARG A 402 -7.68 10.17 -0.36
CA ARG A 402 -7.30 9.37 -1.55
C ARG A 402 -8.04 9.85 -2.81
N THR A 403 -7.33 9.92 -3.93
CA THR A 403 -7.83 10.34 -5.25
C THR A 403 -8.28 11.79 -5.39
N ALA A 404 -8.16 12.60 -4.32
CA ALA A 404 -8.68 13.95 -4.30
C ALA A 404 -7.93 14.90 -5.25
N TYR A 405 -8.63 15.91 -5.74
CA TYR A 405 -8.06 17.09 -6.40
C TYR A 405 -8.69 18.34 -5.79
N LYS A 406 -7.88 19.21 -5.19
CA LYS A 406 -8.31 20.40 -4.44
C LYS A 406 -9.38 20.07 -3.39
N GLY A 407 -9.21 18.95 -2.68
CA GLY A 407 -10.18 18.45 -1.69
C GLY A 407 -11.46 17.85 -2.28
N VAL A 408 -11.53 17.61 -3.59
CA VAL A 408 -12.68 16.95 -4.22
C VAL A 408 -12.35 15.50 -4.57
N VAL A 409 -13.09 14.55 -3.99
CA VAL A 409 -13.02 13.13 -4.35
C VAL A 409 -14.13 12.80 -5.35
N VAL A 410 -13.78 12.15 -6.46
CA VAL A 410 -14.73 11.77 -7.52
C VAL A 410 -14.72 10.27 -7.75
N PHE A 411 -15.91 9.67 -7.76
CA PHE A 411 -16.15 8.27 -8.09
C PHE A 411 -17.52 8.10 -8.76
N ARG A 412 -17.81 6.92 -9.31
CA ARG A 412 -19.12 6.59 -9.88
C ARG A 412 -20.03 5.95 -8.84
N TYR A 413 -21.33 6.14 -8.95
CA TYR A 413 -22.30 5.43 -8.12
C TYR A 413 -23.60 5.18 -8.91
N HIS A 414 -24.38 4.16 -8.53
CA HIS A 414 -25.49 3.62 -9.32
C HIS A 414 -26.71 4.57 -9.48
N PRO A 415 -27.40 4.62 -10.65
CA PRO A 415 -26.91 4.30 -12.00
C PRO A 415 -25.73 5.22 -12.36
N PRO A 416 -24.77 4.80 -13.23
CA PRO A 416 -23.40 5.30 -13.25
C PRO A 416 -23.32 6.81 -13.48
N ARG A 417 -23.37 7.55 -12.38
CA ARG A 417 -23.24 9.01 -12.29
C ARG A 417 -22.01 9.34 -11.47
N ARG A 418 -21.43 10.52 -11.66
CA ARG A 418 -20.34 11.01 -10.79
C ARG A 418 -20.92 11.49 -9.48
N VAL A 419 -20.29 11.04 -8.40
CA VAL A 419 -20.46 11.58 -7.05
C VAL A 419 -19.18 12.36 -6.74
N PHE A 420 -19.34 13.62 -6.38
CA PHE A 420 -18.26 14.48 -5.92
C PHE A 420 -18.40 14.70 -4.42
N LEU A 421 -17.43 14.26 -3.62
CA LEU A 421 -17.31 14.68 -2.22
C LEU A 421 -16.45 15.93 -2.20
N VAL A 422 -17.02 17.05 -1.75
CA VAL A 422 -16.46 18.38 -1.90
C VAL A 422 -16.03 18.92 -0.54
N GLY A 423 -14.74 19.26 -0.42
CA GLY A 423 -14.21 19.84 0.81
C GLY A 423 -14.67 21.28 1.05
N PRO A 424 -14.48 21.79 2.28
CA PRO A 424 -14.98 23.10 2.71
C PRO A 424 -14.47 24.25 1.83
N ASP A 425 -13.20 24.21 1.43
CA ASP A 425 -12.57 25.26 0.63
C ASP A 425 -12.51 24.95 -0.87
N SER A 426 -12.97 23.77 -1.29
CA SER A 426 -12.78 23.26 -2.65
C SER A 426 -13.43 24.13 -3.72
N LEU A 427 -14.66 24.61 -3.47
CA LEU A 427 -15.38 25.46 -4.41
C LEU A 427 -14.66 26.79 -4.63
N GLN A 428 -14.14 27.40 -3.54
CA GLN A 428 -13.36 28.62 -3.61
C GLN A 428 -12.04 28.40 -4.34
N GLN A 429 -11.32 27.31 -4.06
CA GLN A 429 -10.07 26.95 -4.75
C GLN A 429 -10.24 26.67 -6.25
N LEU A 430 -11.47 26.35 -6.67
CA LEU A 430 -11.87 26.11 -8.06
C LEU A 430 -12.53 27.34 -8.72
N GLY A 431 -12.64 28.47 -8.02
CA GLY A 431 -13.27 29.68 -8.56
C GLY A 431 -14.78 29.54 -8.80
N ILE A 432 -15.44 28.62 -8.10
CA ILE A 432 -16.89 28.43 -8.19
C ILE A 432 -17.57 29.36 -7.19
N GLU A 433 -17.94 30.55 -7.63
CA GLU A 433 -18.71 31.51 -6.84
C GLU A 433 -20.20 31.13 -6.78
N ASN A 434 -20.83 31.30 -5.61
CA ASN A 434 -22.28 31.15 -5.38
C ASN A 434 -22.87 29.75 -5.68
N ALA A 435 -22.11 28.68 -5.42
CA ALA A 435 -22.53 27.30 -5.67
C ALA A 435 -23.44 26.70 -4.58
#